data_AF-A0A3B6SUV1-F1
#
_entry.id   AF-A0A3B6SUV1-F1
#
_cell.length_a   1.000
_cell.length_b   1.000
_cell.length_c   1.000
_cell.angle_alpha   90.00
_cell.angle_beta   90.00
_cell.angle_gamma   90.00
#
_symmetry.space_group_name_H-M   'P 1'
#
loop_
_entity.id
_entity.type
_entity.pdbx_description
1 polymer ?
#
loop_
_entity_poly.entity_id
_entity_poly.type
_entity_poly.pdbx_seq_one_letter_code
_entity_poly.pdbx_strand_id
1 'polypeptide(L)'
;MDLEVLEHILDGREKPRNLSFTFLKNITENFSEDREIGHGGFATVYKGVLPNGNVAVKRIRNSHSINETLFCREVDSLLNIEHKNVVRFLGFCASTEQTAIQIEGSKQHIYAEIRERLLCFEYISNGSLQKYITDELRGLEWNTRYGIIRGICEGLYHLHKEKQIYHMDLKPDNILLDNDMAPKITDFGLSRLDEKTKTMSEYRLGSFRYCAPEYLHQGKMSFKSDMYSLGVIIIELVTGEKVIPHNNNNNVLRRWRHRWKKSGKETPLVYQQVAKCIKIGLLCQEQDPSKRPFIWDMIHDIRETEGINGKTSNSYEHSFGQIIPYLEDDMLGIEPLELHFPFELNKQMSCALQLTNETNSYIAFNIQNTSPLSYCTKPQKDIMPPQSKCTIEITMQLQGKAPGYMHRTNELTVWSTKLNDSLAVEDITTNMFINEAVNTVDEVNLDVAFDARPQSELLDVHPPELGPSLESRKFVVISSAARQELPL
;
A
#
# COMPACT_ATOMS: atom_id res chain seq x y z
N MET A 1 -7.34 37.16 8.76
CA MET A 1 -8.62 36.78 8.12
C MET A 1 -8.58 35.35 7.59
N ASP A 2 -7.86 35.01 6.50
CA ASP A 2 -7.87 33.62 5.99
C ASP A 2 -7.29 32.57 6.96
N LEU A 3 -6.29 32.94 7.78
CA LEU A 3 -5.74 32.05 8.80
C LEU A 3 -6.79 31.67 9.87
N GLU A 4 -7.41 32.66 10.51
CA GLU A 4 -8.47 32.44 11.52
C GLU A 4 -9.63 31.63 10.95
N VAL A 5 -9.98 31.90 9.69
CA VAL A 5 -11.02 31.18 8.96
C VAL A 5 -10.66 29.72 8.79
N LEU A 6 -9.44 29.43 8.31
CA LEU A 6 -9.01 28.05 8.12
C LEU A 6 -8.91 27.32 9.47
N GLU A 7 -8.50 28.00 10.54
CA GLU A 7 -8.51 27.45 11.89
C GLU A 7 -9.94 27.15 12.38
N HIS A 8 -10.90 28.06 12.14
CA HIS A 8 -12.31 27.82 12.45
C HIS A 8 -12.89 26.65 11.64
N ILE A 9 -12.52 26.53 10.37
CA ILE A 9 -12.91 25.38 9.55
C ILE A 9 -12.28 24.13 10.14
N LEU A 10 -11.00 24.15 10.52
CA LEU A 10 -10.31 23.02 11.13
C LEU A 10 -10.99 22.56 12.43
N ASP A 11 -11.47 23.49 13.25
CA ASP A 11 -12.22 23.21 14.49
C ASP A 11 -13.69 22.79 14.25
N GLY A 12 -14.15 22.75 13.00
CA GLY A 12 -15.55 22.43 12.65
C GLY A 12 -16.55 23.56 12.94
N ARG A 13 -16.06 24.78 13.22
CA ARG A 13 -16.89 25.97 13.50
C ARG A 13 -17.39 26.65 12.23
N GLU A 14 -16.70 26.46 11.11
CA GLU A 14 -17.07 27.00 9.80
C GLU A 14 -17.07 25.92 8.72
N LYS A 15 -17.87 26.13 7.67
CA LYS A 15 -17.90 25.25 6.50
C LYS A 15 -16.77 25.57 5.51
N PRO A 16 -16.36 24.61 4.67
CA PRO A 16 -15.37 24.85 3.63
C PRO A 16 -15.78 25.99 2.70
N ARG A 17 -14.83 26.85 2.33
CA ARG A 17 -15.09 28.06 1.53
C ARG A 17 -13.89 28.44 0.66
N ASN A 18 -14.03 29.55 -0.07
CA ASN A 18 -12.94 30.10 -0.87
C ASN A 18 -11.79 30.60 0.02
N LEU A 19 -10.56 30.20 -0.34
CA LEU A 19 -9.31 30.62 0.29
C LEU A 19 -8.47 31.39 -0.75
N SER A 20 -7.84 32.49 -0.33
CA SER A 20 -7.04 33.28 -1.26
C SER A 20 -5.79 32.54 -1.74
N PHE A 21 -5.42 32.75 -3.01
CA PHE A 21 -4.20 32.17 -3.58
C PHE A 21 -2.94 32.59 -2.80
N THR A 22 -2.88 33.88 -2.42
CA THR A 22 -1.75 34.43 -1.65
C THR A 22 -1.59 33.71 -0.31
N PHE A 23 -2.69 33.43 0.39
CA PHE A 23 -2.64 32.70 1.64
C PHE A 23 -2.13 31.26 1.46
N LEU A 24 -2.68 30.51 0.51
CA LEU A 24 -2.25 29.13 0.23
C LEU A 24 -0.79 29.07 -0.24
N LYS A 25 -0.36 30.05 -1.03
CA LYS A 25 1.03 30.19 -1.46
C LYS A 25 1.97 30.45 -0.28
N ASN A 26 1.56 31.27 0.68
CA ASN A 26 2.40 31.58 1.85
C ASN A 26 2.57 30.37 2.78
N ILE A 27 1.49 29.66 3.12
CA ILE A 27 1.57 28.52 4.05
C ILE A 27 2.32 27.32 3.46
N THR A 28 2.50 27.28 2.14
CA THR A 28 3.27 26.26 1.40
C THR A 28 4.67 26.74 1.01
N GLU A 29 5.13 27.87 1.55
CA GLU A 29 6.44 28.47 1.24
C GLU A 29 6.67 28.64 -0.28
N ASN A 30 5.69 29.26 -0.95
CA ASN A 30 5.64 29.43 -2.40
C ASN A 30 5.61 28.13 -3.19
N PHE A 31 4.97 27.09 -2.66
CA PHE A 31 4.96 25.74 -3.24
C PHE A 31 6.38 25.17 -3.39
N SER A 32 7.18 25.30 -2.33
CA SER A 32 8.55 24.76 -2.28
C SER A 32 8.54 23.24 -2.47
N GLU A 33 9.58 22.71 -3.13
CA GLU A 33 9.81 21.26 -3.27
C GLU A 33 9.93 20.59 -1.89
N ASP A 34 10.46 21.29 -0.88
CA ASP A 34 10.54 20.80 0.52
C ASP A 34 9.17 20.60 1.17
N ARG A 35 8.12 21.22 0.61
CA ARG A 35 6.74 21.08 1.05
C ARG A 35 5.98 20.05 0.22
N GLU A 36 6.55 19.48 -0.84
CA GLU A 36 5.89 18.49 -1.66
C GLU A 36 5.67 17.18 -0.88
N ILE A 37 4.42 16.73 -0.79
CA ILE A 37 4.03 15.49 -0.11
C ILE A 37 3.38 14.48 -1.06
N GLY A 38 3.12 14.89 -2.31
CA GLY A 38 2.57 14.00 -3.32
C GLY A 38 2.63 14.60 -4.72
N HIS A 39 2.92 13.76 -5.70
CA HIS A 39 3.06 14.15 -7.10
C HIS A 39 2.24 13.22 -7.99
N GLY A 40 1.37 13.79 -8.82
CA GLY A 40 0.61 13.03 -9.81
C GLY A 40 0.72 13.66 -11.19
N GLY A 41 0.13 13.03 -12.21
CA GLY A 41 0.12 13.56 -13.58
C GLY A 41 -0.55 14.94 -13.68
N PHE A 42 -1.58 15.19 -12.87
CA PHE A 42 -2.48 16.34 -12.98
C PHE A 42 -2.38 17.35 -11.83
N ALA A 43 -1.75 16.97 -10.72
CA ALA A 43 -1.69 17.79 -9.53
C ALA A 43 -0.43 17.49 -8.72
N THR A 44 0.01 18.48 -7.96
CA THR A 44 1.04 18.32 -6.94
C THR A 44 0.45 18.76 -5.60
N VAL A 45 0.72 18.00 -4.55
CA VAL A 45 0.19 18.19 -3.20
C VAL A 45 1.31 18.71 -2.32
N TYR A 46 1.05 19.82 -1.65
CA TYR A 46 2.00 20.50 -0.76
C TYR A 46 1.49 20.49 0.67
N LYS A 47 2.38 20.33 1.64
CA LYS A 47 2.10 20.54 3.05
C LYS A 47 2.05 22.04 3.34
N GLY A 48 0.88 22.53 3.73
CA GLY A 48 0.71 23.85 4.29
C GLY A 48 0.96 23.84 5.80
N VAL A 49 1.80 24.73 6.31
CA VAL A 49 2.09 24.86 7.74
C VAL A 49 1.31 26.02 8.32
N LEU A 50 0.57 25.74 9.38
CA LEU A 50 -0.16 26.71 10.20
C LEU A 50 0.44 26.73 11.62
N PRO A 51 0.19 27.78 12.43
CA PRO A 51 0.64 27.81 13.81
C PRO A 51 0.16 26.62 14.65
N ASN A 52 -1.07 26.16 14.39
CA ASN A 52 -1.76 25.13 15.17
C ASN A 52 -1.88 23.77 14.46
N GLY A 53 -1.18 23.56 13.35
CA GLY A 53 -1.28 22.30 12.62
C GLY A 53 -0.81 22.37 11.17
N ASN A 54 -1.19 21.37 10.39
CA ASN A 54 -0.83 21.29 8.98
C ASN A 54 -2.08 21.02 8.13
N VAL A 55 -2.01 21.42 6.86
CA VAL A 55 -3.02 21.13 5.84
C VAL A 55 -2.35 20.55 4.59
N ALA A 56 -3.14 19.90 3.74
CA ALA A 56 -2.70 19.42 2.43
C ALA A 56 -3.30 20.32 1.35
N VAL A 57 -2.45 20.97 0.57
CA VAL A 57 -2.82 21.89 -0.53
C VAL A 57 -2.52 21.21 -1.86
N LYS A 58 -3.56 20.74 -2.53
CA LYS A 58 -3.49 20.13 -3.85
C LYS A 58 -3.61 21.20 -4.93
N ARG A 59 -2.52 21.47 -5.65
CA ARG A 59 -2.48 22.42 -6.76
C ARG A 59 -2.65 21.67 -8.08
N ILE A 60 -3.71 21.98 -8.82
CA ILE A 60 -3.98 21.40 -10.14
C ILE A 60 -3.04 22.05 -11.15
N ARG A 61 -2.39 21.25 -11.99
CA ARG A 61 -1.44 21.76 -12.98
C ARG A 61 -2.16 22.55 -14.07
N ASN A 62 -1.55 23.66 -14.44
CA ASN A 62 -2.03 24.54 -15.47
C ASN A 62 -1.48 24.11 -16.86
N SER A 63 -1.88 22.94 -17.36
CA SER A 63 -1.55 22.50 -18.72
C SER A 63 -2.63 22.97 -19.70
N HIS A 64 -2.72 24.29 -19.94
CA HIS A 64 -3.55 24.97 -20.96
C HIS A 64 -5.06 24.61 -21.10
N SER A 65 -5.62 23.74 -20.27
CA SER A 65 -7.03 23.36 -20.32
C SER A 65 -7.53 22.80 -18.98
N ILE A 66 -7.38 23.56 -17.89
CA ILE A 66 -8.18 23.26 -16.69
C ILE A 66 -9.64 23.47 -17.08
N ASN A 67 -10.40 22.37 -17.13
CA ASN A 67 -11.82 22.40 -17.43
C ASN A 67 -12.57 22.94 -16.20
N GLU A 68 -12.95 24.22 -16.24
CA GLU A 68 -13.62 24.91 -15.13
C GLU A 68 -14.87 24.18 -14.67
N THR A 69 -15.67 23.66 -15.60
CA THR A 69 -16.88 22.89 -15.28
C THR A 69 -16.56 21.64 -14.46
N LEU A 70 -15.43 20.99 -14.74
CA LEU A 70 -15.00 19.83 -13.97
C LEU A 70 -14.46 20.22 -12.59
N PHE A 71 -13.70 21.32 -12.50
CA PHE A 71 -13.25 21.84 -11.21
C PHE A 71 -14.41 22.25 -10.31
N CYS A 72 -15.40 22.98 -10.82
CA CYS A 72 -16.57 23.35 -10.04
C CYS A 72 -17.37 22.12 -9.59
N ARG A 73 -17.58 21.14 -10.48
CA ARG A 73 -18.23 19.86 -10.11
C ARG A 73 -17.49 19.13 -9.01
N GLU A 74 -16.16 19.17 -9.02
CA GLU A 74 -15.32 18.58 -7.98
C GLU A 74 -15.54 19.26 -6.64
N VAL A 75 -15.40 20.59 -6.62
CA VAL A 75 -15.64 21.40 -5.42
C VAL A 75 -17.05 21.17 -4.88
N ASP A 76 -18.07 21.20 -5.74
CA ASP A 76 -19.47 20.96 -5.35
C ASP A 76 -19.67 19.57 -4.72
N SER A 77 -18.96 18.57 -5.23
CA SER A 77 -18.99 17.21 -4.69
C SER A 77 -18.33 17.15 -3.30
N LEU A 78 -17.23 17.90 -3.09
CA LEU A 78 -16.47 17.92 -1.85
C LEU A 78 -17.11 18.77 -0.73
N LEU A 79 -17.81 19.86 -1.07
CA LEU A 79 -18.35 20.84 -0.11
C LEU A 79 -19.28 20.23 0.95
N ASN A 80 -19.94 19.11 0.64
CA ASN A 80 -20.94 18.50 1.51
C ASN A 80 -20.52 17.12 2.04
N ILE A 81 -19.23 16.80 2.02
CA ILE A 81 -18.72 15.52 2.52
C ILE A 81 -18.10 15.72 3.88
N GLU A 82 -18.63 14.97 4.84
CA GLU A 82 -18.15 14.97 6.22
C GLU A 82 -18.34 13.57 6.79
N HIS A 83 -17.23 12.86 6.95
CA HIS A 83 -17.21 11.53 7.52
C HIS A 83 -15.84 11.23 8.11
N LYS A 84 -15.78 10.56 9.26
CA LYS A 84 -14.52 10.26 9.97
C LYS A 84 -13.50 9.50 9.10
N ASN A 85 -13.98 8.63 8.20
CA ASN A 85 -13.16 7.83 7.28
C ASN A 85 -13.06 8.39 5.84
N VAL A 86 -13.34 9.67 5.66
CA VAL A 86 -13.09 10.38 4.40
C VAL A 86 -12.26 11.61 4.72
N VAL A 87 -11.24 11.91 3.92
CA VAL A 87 -10.39 13.08 4.14
C VAL A 87 -11.26 14.33 4.04
N ARG A 88 -11.20 15.15 5.09
CA ARG A 88 -12.01 16.35 5.19
C ARG A 88 -11.51 17.44 4.26
N PHE A 89 -12.41 17.93 3.43
CA PHE A 89 -12.20 19.11 2.59
C PHE A 89 -12.33 20.38 3.43
N LEU A 90 -11.40 21.33 3.26
CA LEU A 90 -11.34 22.57 4.03
C LEU A 90 -11.63 23.80 3.17
N GLY A 91 -11.43 23.73 1.86
CA GLY A 91 -11.72 24.85 0.98
C GLY A 91 -11.04 24.74 -0.37
N PHE A 92 -11.25 25.74 -1.21
CA PHE A 92 -10.69 25.79 -2.55
C PHE A 92 -10.20 27.18 -2.90
N CYS A 93 -9.34 27.26 -3.92
CA CYS A 93 -8.96 28.50 -4.55
C CYS A 93 -9.26 28.42 -6.04
N ALA A 94 -9.94 29.44 -6.56
CA ALA A 94 -10.20 29.63 -7.99
C ALA A 94 -9.76 31.04 -8.39
N SER A 95 -8.45 31.29 -8.46
CA SER A 95 -7.90 32.58 -8.87
C SER A 95 -7.68 32.61 -10.39
N THR A 96 -8.05 33.72 -11.02
CA THR A 96 -7.74 33.99 -12.42
C THR A 96 -7.14 35.40 -12.48
N GLU A 97 -5.87 35.49 -12.81
CA GLU A 97 -5.13 36.76 -12.89
C GLU A 97 -4.68 36.99 -14.33
N GLN A 98 -4.69 38.25 -14.78
CA GLN A 98 -4.12 38.63 -16.07
C GLN A 98 -2.70 39.14 -15.86
N THR A 99 -1.74 38.55 -16.56
CA THR A 99 -0.34 38.96 -16.54
C THR A 99 0.09 39.43 -17.93
N ALA A 100 0.74 40.58 -17.99
CA ALA A 100 1.40 41.06 -19.19
C ALA A 100 2.76 40.36 -19.34
N ILE A 101 2.90 39.54 -20.37
CA ILE A 101 4.16 38.89 -20.74
C ILE A 101 4.76 39.72 -21.87
N GLN A 102 5.93 40.31 -21.63
CA GLN A 102 6.66 41.03 -22.68
C GLN A 102 7.23 40.02 -23.69
N ILE A 103 7.01 40.27 -24.98
CA ILE A 103 7.63 39.44 -26.02
C ILE A 103 9.11 39.81 -26.07
N GLU A 104 9.97 38.80 -25.94
CA GLU A 104 11.42 38.96 -25.97
C GLU A 104 11.86 39.70 -27.25
N GLY A 105 12.59 40.80 -27.11
CA GLY A 105 13.01 41.65 -28.22
C GLY A 105 11.97 42.67 -28.73
N SER A 106 10.79 42.80 -28.10
CA SER A 106 9.76 43.77 -28.50
C SER A 106 9.27 44.66 -27.35
N LYS A 107 8.66 45.81 -27.68
CA LYS A 107 7.92 46.66 -26.72
C LYS A 107 6.46 46.23 -26.52
N GLN A 108 6.00 45.20 -27.22
CA GLN A 108 4.65 44.67 -27.10
C GLN A 108 4.55 43.68 -25.95
N HIS A 109 3.39 43.70 -25.29
CA HIS A 109 3.00 42.75 -24.26
C HIS A 109 1.86 41.89 -24.79
N ILE A 110 1.90 40.60 -24.48
CA ILE A 110 0.72 39.72 -24.59
C ILE A 110 0.11 39.59 -23.19
N TYR A 111 -1.21 39.67 -23.11
CA TYR A 111 -1.92 39.45 -21.85
C TYR A 111 -2.31 37.98 -21.78
N ALA A 112 -1.78 37.27 -20.79
CA ALA A 112 -2.09 35.86 -20.54
C ALA A 112 -2.93 35.74 -19.26
N GLU A 113 -3.96 34.90 -19.31
CA GLU A 113 -4.68 34.48 -18.11
C GLU A 113 -3.91 33.37 -17.40
N ILE A 114 -3.54 33.63 -16.15
CA ILE A 114 -2.99 32.63 -15.24
C ILE A 114 -4.14 32.16 -14.36
N ARG A 115 -4.47 30.87 -14.45
CA ARG A 115 -5.53 30.24 -13.66
C ARG A 115 -4.89 29.36 -12.60
N GLU A 116 -5.21 29.64 -11.35
CA GLU A 116 -4.80 28.85 -10.19
C GLU A 116 -6.02 28.15 -9.63
N ARG A 117 -5.96 26.81 -9.59
CA ARG A 117 -7.01 25.95 -9.06
C ARG A 117 -6.39 25.07 -8.00
N LEU A 118 -6.80 25.28 -6.76
CA LEU A 118 -6.29 24.57 -5.60
C LEU A 118 -7.42 24.02 -4.75
N LEU A 119 -7.16 22.89 -4.11
CA LEU A 119 -8.02 22.27 -3.13
C LEU A 119 -7.23 22.14 -1.82
N CYS A 120 -7.86 22.47 -0.70
CA CYS A 120 -7.26 22.39 0.63
C CYS A 120 -7.99 21.32 1.44
N PHE A 121 -7.23 20.44 2.07
CA PHE A 121 -7.71 19.31 2.87
C PHE A 121 -7.02 19.28 4.23
N GLU A 122 -7.60 18.54 5.17
CA GLU A 122 -6.88 18.17 6.39
C GLU A 122 -5.59 17.40 6.05
N TYR A 123 -4.55 17.60 6.85
CA TYR A 123 -3.30 16.85 6.70
C TYR A 123 -3.34 15.56 7.50
N ILE A 124 -3.04 14.44 6.85
CA ILE A 124 -3.02 13.10 7.45
C ILE A 124 -1.58 12.62 7.58
N SER A 125 -1.16 12.34 8.81
CA SER A 125 0.25 12.25 9.24
C SER A 125 0.96 10.95 8.87
N ASN A 126 0.30 9.79 8.99
CA ASN A 126 0.93 8.49 8.76
C ASN A 126 0.99 8.12 7.27
N GLY A 127 0.46 8.98 6.38
CA GLY A 127 0.53 8.83 4.94
C GLY A 127 -0.33 7.68 4.43
N SER A 128 0.03 7.15 3.26
CA SER A 128 -0.73 6.11 2.54
C SER A 128 -0.64 4.73 3.20
N LEU A 129 -1.75 3.99 3.14
CA LEU A 129 -1.87 2.60 3.55
C LEU A 129 -0.87 1.67 2.83
N GLN A 130 -0.48 2.01 1.60
CA GLN A 130 0.46 1.23 0.79
C GLN A 130 1.77 0.92 1.53
N LYS A 131 2.20 1.81 2.43
CA LYS A 131 3.44 1.67 3.23
C LYS A 131 3.36 0.60 4.32
N TYR A 132 2.15 0.17 4.69
CA TYR A 132 1.88 -0.69 5.85
C TYR A 132 1.40 -2.09 5.46
N ILE A 133 1.19 -2.34 4.17
CA ILE A 133 0.77 -3.63 3.65
C ILE A 133 1.96 -4.60 3.71
N THR A 134 1.76 -5.71 4.40
CA THR A 134 2.72 -6.80 4.52
C THR A 134 1.99 -8.14 4.56
N ASP A 135 2.74 -9.24 4.43
CA ASP A 135 2.20 -10.60 4.60
C ASP A 135 1.58 -10.83 5.99
N GLU A 136 0.92 -11.98 6.17
CA GLU A 136 0.22 -12.35 7.40
C GLU A 136 1.14 -12.41 8.63
N LEU A 137 2.40 -12.76 8.40
CA LEU A 137 3.37 -13.07 9.45
C LEU A 137 4.04 -11.82 10.04
N ARG A 138 4.02 -10.68 9.35
CA ARG A 138 4.71 -9.44 9.78
C ARG A 138 3.85 -8.17 9.72
N GLY A 139 4.42 -7.02 10.05
CA GLY A 139 3.78 -5.70 9.95
C GLY A 139 2.60 -5.49 10.89
N LEU A 140 1.50 -4.88 10.42
CA LEU A 140 0.34 -4.54 11.27
C LEU A 140 -0.32 -5.78 11.88
N GLU A 141 -0.68 -5.67 13.16
CA GLU A 141 -1.48 -6.67 13.87
C GLU A 141 -2.91 -6.73 13.32
N TRP A 142 -3.54 -7.90 13.42
CA TRP A 142 -4.87 -8.14 12.83
C TRP A 142 -5.92 -7.11 13.24
N ASN A 143 -6.00 -6.74 14.52
CA ASN A 143 -7.00 -5.79 15.00
C ASN A 143 -6.88 -4.43 14.30
N THR A 144 -5.66 -3.97 14.02
CA THR A 144 -5.42 -2.74 13.27
C THR A 144 -5.85 -2.91 11.81
N ARG A 145 -5.47 -4.03 11.17
CA ARG A 145 -5.88 -4.33 9.78
C ARG A 145 -7.40 -4.39 9.64
N TYR A 146 -8.08 -5.05 10.58
CA TYR A 146 -9.53 -5.15 10.60
C TYR A 146 -10.19 -3.79 10.84
N GLY A 147 -9.66 -2.98 11.75
CA GLY A 147 -10.11 -1.60 11.96
C GLY A 147 -9.98 -0.74 10.70
N ILE A 148 -8.89 -0.91 9.94
CA ILE A 148 -8.68 -0.28 8.64
C ILE A 148 -9.72 -0.77 7.62
N ILE A 149 -9.91 -2.09 7.46
CA ILE A 149 -10.91 -2.64 6.54
C ILE A 149 -12.29 -2.07 6.85
N ARG A 150 -12.69 -2.10 8.13
CA ARG A 150 -13.97 -1.57 8.58
C ARG A 150 -14.11 -0.07 8.29
N GLY A 151 -13.10 0.73 8.61
CA GLY A 151 -13.12 2.17 8.37
C GLY A 151 -13.21 2.51 6.88
N ILE A 152 -12.52 1.77 6.00
CA ILE A 152 -12.67 1.92 4.55
C ILE A 152 -14.11 1.59 4.13
N CYS A 153 -14.69 0.50 4.65
CA CYS A 153 -16.08 0.16 4.35
C CYS A 153 -17.05 1.27 4.80
N GLU A 154 -16.89 1.81 6.02
CA GLU A 154 -17.70 2.91 6.55
C GLU A 154 -17.58 4.18 5.68
N GLY A 155 -16.36 4.55 5.27
CA GLY A 155 -16.13 5.67 4.35
C GLY A 155 -16.76 5.46 2.97
N LEU A 156 -16.59 4.27 2.39
CA LEU A 156 -17.15 3.96 1.07
C LEU A 156 -18.67 3.87 1.10
N TYR A 157 -19.26 3.40 2.20
CA TYR A 157 -20.71 3.43 2.41
C TYR A 157 -21.24 4.86 2.40
N HIS A 158 -20.59 5.78 3.10
CA HIS A 158 -20.96 7.19 3.08
C HIS A 158 -20.93 7.76 1.64
N LEU A 159 -19.84 7.50 0.90
CA LEU A 159 -19.71 7.95 -0.49
C LEU A 159 -20.80 7.35 -1.40
N HIS A 160 -20.99 6.04 -1.39
CA HIS A 160 -21.92 5.36 -2.30
C HIS A 160 -23.38 5.58 -1.92
N LYS A 161 -23.74 5.32 -0.65
CA LYS A 161 -25.14 5.27 -0.22
C LYS A 161 -25.70 6.66 0.04
N GLU A 162 -24.95 7.50 0.76
CA GLU A 162 -25.45 8.79 1.24
C GLU A 162 -25.14 9.92 0.25
N LYS A 163 -23.98 9.88 -0.42
CA LYS A 163 -23.55 10.93 -1.35
C LYS A 163 -23.72 10.59 -2.83
N GLN A 164 -23.97 9.32 -3.17
CA GLN A 164 -24.06 8.85 -4.56
C GLN A 164 -22.79 9.16 -5.39
N ILE A 165 -21.62 9.06 -4.75
CA ILE A 165 -20.31 9.31 -5.35
C ILE A 165 -19.59 7.99 -5.59
N TYR A 166 -19.09 7.81 -6.81
CA TYR A 166 -18.16 6.74 -7.18
C TYR A 166 -16.73 7.24 -6.98
N HIS A 167 -15.86 6.46 -6.34
CA HIS A 167 -14.47 6.83 -6.16
C HIS A 167 -13.67 6.61 -7.45
N MET A 168 -13.80 5.47 -8.10
CA MET A 168 -13.19 5.04 -9.37
C MET A 168 -11.66 4.96 -9.44
N ASP A 169 -10.94 5.26 -8.35
CA ASP A 169 -9.48 5.08 -8.21
C ASP A 169 -9.16 4.63 -6.78
N LEU A 170 -10.01 3.79 -6.19
CA LEU A 170 -9.79 3.28 -4.84
C LEU A 170 -8.59 2.33 -4.85
N LYS A 171 -7.55 2.66 -4.08
CA LYS A 171 -6.31 1.88 -3.94
C LYS A 171 -5.62 2.25 -2.63
N PRO A 172 -4.66 1.46 -2.12
CA PRO A 172 -3.96 1.77 -0.88
C PRO A 172 -3.30 3.16 -0.87
N ASP A 173 -2.82 3.66 -2.01
CA ASP A 173 -2.29 5.04 -2.12
C ASP A 173 -3.30 6.14 -1.81
N ASN A 174 -4.59 5.88 -2.06
CA ASN A 174 -5.69 6.81 -1.84
C ASN A 174 -6.43 6.55 -0.50
N ILE A 175 -5.84 5.74 0.38
CA ILE A 175 -6.30 5.54 1.75
C ILE A 175 -5.20 6.04 2.68
N LEU A 176 -5.42 7.18 3.32
CA LEU A 176 -4.47 7.75 4.27
C LEU A 176 -4.77 7.26 5.68
N LEU A 177 -3.75 7.16 6.53
CA LEU A 177 -3.89 6.74 7.93
C LEU A 177 -3.61 7.93 8.85
N ASP A 178 -4.51 8.21 9.79
CA ASP A 178 -4.26 9.21 10.82
C ASP A 178 -3.39 8.67 11.97
N ASN A 179 -3.19 9.49 13.01
CA ASN A 179 -2.36 9.15 14.17
C ASN A 179 -2.83 7.89 14.91
N ASP A 180 -4.12 7.57 14.85
CA ASP A 180 -4.72 6.40 15.50
C ASP A 180 -4.79 5.19 14.55
N MET A 181 -4.12 5.28 13.39
CA MET A 181 -4.16 4.29 12.31
C MET A 181 -5.58 4.10 11.73
N ALA A 182 -6.48 5.08 11.91
CA ALA A 182 -7.79 5.04 11.29
C ALA A 182 -7.71 5.49 9.82
N PRO A 183 -8.40 4.81 8.91
CA PRO A 183 -8.31 5.08 7.47
C PRO A 183 -9.18 6.26 7.08
N LYS A 184 -8.69 7.06 6.12
CA LYS A 184 -9.40 8.14 5.47
C LYS A 184 -9.24 8.06 3.95
N ILE A 185 -10.36 7.89 3.26
CA ILE A 185 -10.42 7.84 1.79
C ILE A 185 -10.18 9.25 1.23
N THR A 186 -9.29 9.38 0.23
CA THR A 186 -9.00 10.64 -0.48
C THR A 186 -9.18 10.47 -1.99
N ASP A 187 -9.09 11.56 -2.76
CA ASP A 187 -8.99 11.53 -4.23
C ASP A 187 -10.19 10.89 -4.97
N PHE A 188 -11.37 10.88 -4.35
CA PHE A 188 -12.60 10.28 -4.87
C PHE A 188 -13.40 11.15 -5.85
N GLY A 189 -12.86 12.29 -6.29
CA GLY A 189 -13.55 13.22 -7.20
C GLY A 189 -12.81 13.52 -8.53
N LEU A 190 -11.49 13.42 -8.55
CA LEU A 190 -10.69 13.58 -9.78
C LEU A 190 -10.87 12.44 -10.80
N SER A 191 -11.40 11.29 -10.38
CA SER A 191 -11.59 10.13 -11.25
C SER A 191 -12.60 10.35 -12.39
N ARG A 192 -13.47 11.36 -12.26
CA ARG A 192 -14.39 11.81 -13.33
C ARG A 192 -13.72 12.64 -14.42
N LEU A 193 -12.49 13.12 -14.19
CA LEU A 193 -11.73 13.89 -15.17
C LEU A 193 -11.28 13.04 -16.36
N ASP A 194 -11.31 11.71 -16.20
CA ASP A 194 -10.72 10.76 -17.15
C ASP A 194 -11.62 10.40 -18.34
N GLU A 195 -12.78 11.06 -18.51
CA GLU A 195 -13.69 10.79 -19.63
C GLU A 195 -13.09 11.10 -21.02
N LYS A 196 -11.95 11.83 -21.12
CA LYS A 196 -11.44 12.30 -22.42
C LYS A 196 -9.95 12.10 -22.73
N THR A 197 -9.10 11.73 -21.77
CA THR A 197 -7.65 11.61 -22.02
C THR A 197 -7.19 10.17 -21.99
N LYS A 198 -7.26 9.50 -23.15
CA LYS A 198 -6.73 8.16 -23.45
C LYS A 198 -5.18 8.09 -23.44
N THR A 199 -4.50 8.75 -22.51
CA THR A 199 -3.02 8.76 -22.48
C THR A 199 -2.53 7.93 -21.30
N MET A 200 -2.29 6.64 -21.53
CA MET A 200 -1.69 5.74 -20.55
C MET A 200 -0.29 6.25 -20.15
N SER A 201 -0.16 6.81 -18.95
CA SER A 201 1.13 7.10 -18.32
C SER A 201 1.59 5.89 -17.49
N GLU A 202 2.89 5.75 -17.24
CA GLU A 202 3.46 4.68 -16.39
C GLU A 202 2.82 4.60 -14.99
N TYR A 203 2.37 5.74 -14.43
CA TYR A 203 1.62 5.78 -13.17
C TYR A 203 0.28 5.02 -13.22
N ARG A 204 -0.38 4.93 -14.39
CA ARG A 204 -1.60 4.12 -14.55
C ARG A 204 -1.32 2.63 -14.51
N LEU A 205 -0.09 2.17 -14.79
CA LEU A 205 0.25 0.74 -14.73
C LEU A 205 0.10 0.15 -13.33
N GLY A 206 0.39 0.92 -12.27
CA GLY A 206 0.19 0.51 -10.88
C GLY A 206 -1.30 0.45 -10.49
N SER A 207 -2.11 1.41 -10.95
CA SER A 207 -3.55 1.47 -10.65
C SER A 207 -4.35 0.35 -11.32
N PHE A 208 -3.91 -0.17 -12.48
CA PHE A 208 -4.61 -1.27 -13.18
C PHE A 208 -4.87 -2.51 -12.34
N ARG A 209 -4.06 -2.77 -11.31
CA ARG A 209 -4.24 -3.95 -10.46
C ARG A 209 -5.45 -3.86 -9.53
N TYR A 210 -5.93 -2.64 -9.25
CA TYR A 210 -7.14 -2.41 -8.45
C TYR A 210 -8.36 -2.10 -9.33
N CYS A 211 -8.16 -1.90 -10.63
CA CYS A 211 -9.23 -1.57 -11.57
C CYS A 211 -10.10 -2.78 -11.90
N ALA A 212 -11.42 -2.57 -11.88
CA ALA A 212 -12.37 -3.58 -12.28
C ALA A 212 -12.24 -3.92 -13.78
N PRO A 213 -12.40 -5.20 -14.17
CA PRO A 213 -12.21 -5.63 -15.55
C PRO A 213 -13.16 -4.92 -16.53
N GLU A 214 -14.42 -4.69 -16.16
CA GLU A 214 -15.37 -3.98 -17.02
C GLU A 214 -15.01 -2.51 -17.25
N TYR A 215 -14.33 -1.88 -16.28
CA TYR A 215 -13.85 -0.51 -16.42
C TYR A 215 -12.66 -0.47 -17.38
N LEU A 216 -11.72 -1.41 -17.27
CA LEU A 216 -10.55 -1.50 -18.16
C LEU A 216 -10.94 -1.77 -19.62
N HIS A 217 -11.87 -2.70 -19.85
CA HIS A 217 -12.23 -3.12 -21.20
C HIS A 217 -13.26 -2.22 -21.87
N GLN A 218 -14.20 -1.65 -21.10
CA GLN A 218 -15.40 -0.99 -21.63
C GLN A 218 -15.57 0.44 -21.14
N GLY A 219 -14.72 0.93 -20.23
CA GLY A 219 -14.86 2.26 -19.62
C GLY A 219 -16.11 2.42 -18.75
N LYS A 220 -16.73 1.31 -18.33
CA LYS A 220 -17.97 1.34 -17.55
C LYS A 220 -17.69 1.68 -16.10
N MET A 221 -18.21 2.82 -15.66
CA MET A 221 -18.15 3.27 -14.27
C MET A 221 -19.37 2.79 -13.50
N SER A 222 -19.16 2.27 -12.29
CA SER A 222 -20.25 1.85 -11.40
C SER A 222 -19.79 1.75 -9.96
N PHE A 223 -20.72 1.73 -9.01
CA PHE A 223 -20.41 1.41 -7.61
C PHE A 223 -19.74 0.03 -7.50
N LYS A 224 -20.08 -0.91 -8.40
CA LYS A 224 -19.49 -2.25 -8.44
C LYS A 224 -18.02 -2.25 -8.86
N SER A 225 -17.56 -1.20 -9.54
CA SER A 225 -16.14 -1.04 -9.89
C SER A 225 -15.31 -0.69 -8.66
N ASP A 226 -15.82 0.20 -7.80
CA ASP A 226 -15.21 0.47 -6.48
C ASP A 226 -15.23 -0.77 -5.57
N MET A 227 -16.30 -1.59 -5.65
CA MET A 227 -16.36 -2.84 -4.88
C MET A 227 -15.24 -3.79 -5.30
N TYR A 228 -14.93 -3.90 -6.59
CA TYR A 228 -13.79 -4.70 -7.05
C TYR A 228 -12.48 -4.21 -6.43
N SER A 229 -12.22 -2.90 -6.48
CA SER A 229 -11.02 -2.30 -5.89
C SER A 229 -10.94 -2.54 -4.37
N LEU A 230 -12.07 -2.39 -3.67
CA LEU A 230 -12.18 -2.73 -2.25
C LEU A 230 -11.86 -4.20 -1.99
N GLY A 231 -12.34 -5.10 -2.85
CA GLY A 231 -12.06 -6.53 -2.76
C GLY A 231 -10.56 -6.83 -2.85
N VAL A 232 -9.85 -6.18 -3.78
CA VAL A 232 -8.39 -6.32 -3.90
C VAL A 232 -7.70 -5.79 -2.64
N ILE A 233 -8.10 -4.62 -2.13
CA ILE A 233 -7.51 -4.03 -0.91
C ILE A 233 -7.74 -4.92 0.32
N ILE A 234 -8.94 -5.50 0.47
CA ILE A 234 -9.25 -6.41 1.58
C ILE A 234 -8.34 -7.63 1.52
N ILE A 235 -8.20 -8.26 0.34
CA ILE A 235 -7.33 -9.42 0.18
C ILE A 235 -5.88 -9.04 0.48
N GLU A 236 -5.41 -7.93 -0.05
CA GLU A 236 -4.03 -7.46 0.16
C GLU A 236 -3.76 -7.10 1.63
N LEU A 237 -4.72 -6.54 2.37
CA LEU A 237 -4.59 -6.34 3.81
C LEU A 237 -4.61 -7.65 4.58
N VAL A 238 -5.33 -8.66 4.12
CA VAL A 238 -5.36 -9.96 4.79
C VAL A 238 -4.08 -10.75 4.53
N THR A 239 -3.52 -10.72 3.32
CA THR A 239 -2.47 -11.66 2.87
C THR A 239 -1.13 -11.00 2.54
N GLY A 240 -1.08 -9.68 2.36
CA GLY A 240 0.04 -8.98 1.75
C GLY A 240 0.10 -9.07 0.22
N GLU A 241 -0.76 -9.90 -0.39
CA GLU A 241 -0.80 -10.15 -1.82
C GLU A 241 -2.13 -9.70 -2.43
N LYS A 242 -2.11 -9.18 -3.65
CA LYS A 242 -3.33 -8.64 -4.30
C LYS A 242 -4.34 -9.72 -4.70
N VAL A 243 -3.88 -10.96 -4.83
CA VAL A 243 -4.68 -12.11 -5.27
C VAL A 243 -4.33 -13.29 -4.37
N ILE A 244 -5.33 -14.08 -4.00
CA ILE A 244 -5.08 -15.39 -3.38
C ILE A 244 -4.99 -16.43 -4.49
N PRO A 245 -3.85 -17.15 -4.63
CA PRO A 245 -3.78 -18.29 -5.54
C PRO A 245 -4.89 -19.30 -5.24
N HIS A 246 -5.45 -19.93 -6.28
CA HIS A 246 -6.53 -20.90 -6.12
C HIS A 246 -6.10 -22.00 -5.12
N ASN A 247 -6.92 -22.27 -4.11
CA ASN A 247 -6.66 -23.21 -2.99
C ASN A 247 -5.76 -22.75 -1.83
N ASN A 248 -5.34 -21.48 -1.76
CA ASN A 248 -4.40 -21.01 -0.72
C ASN A 248 -5.07 -20.43 0.57
N ASN A 249 -6.40 -20.41 0.67
CA ASN A 249 -7.12 -19.81 1.82
C ASN A 249 -6.73 -20.42 3.18
N ASN A 250 -6.47 -21.74 3.21
CA ASN A 250 -6.09 -22.44 4.44
C ASN A 250 -4.69 -22.01 4.93
N ASN A 251 -3.77 -21.74 4.01
CA ASN A 251 -2.42 -21.28 4.36
C ASN A 251 -2.46 -19.86 4.94
N VAL A 252 -3.30 -18.96 4.41
CA VAL A 252 -3.51 -17.61 4.97
C VAL A 252 -3.97 -17.70 6.43
N LEU A 253 -5.04 -18.46 6.69
CA LEU A 253 -5.57 -18.65 8.05
C LEU A 253 -4.54 -19.31 8.98
N ARG A 254 -3.75 -20.25 8.47
CA ARG A 254 -2.66 -20.90 9.21
C ARG A 254 -1.56 -19.91 9.60
N ARG A 255 -1.14 -19.01 8.71
CA ARG A 255 -0.10 -18.03 9.01
C ARG A 255 -0.54 -17.03 10.08
N TRP A 256 -1.78 -16.56 9.97
CA TRP A 256 -2.38 -15.73 11.01
C TRP A 256 -2.44 -16.45 12.37
N ARG A 257 -2.87 -17.73 12.38
CA ARG A 257 -2.81 -18.59 13.58
C ARG A 257 -1.42 -18.62 14.21
N HIS A 258 -0.41 -18.93 13.40
CA HIS A 258 0.97 -19.05 13.87
C HIS A 258 1.40 -17.77 14.59
N ARG A 259 1.14 -16.61 13.99
CA ARG A 259 1.44 -15.29 14.58
C ARG A 259 0.66 -15.02 15.87
N TRP A 260 -0.63 -15.40 15.95
CA TRP A 260 -1.42 -15.19 17.16
C TRP A 260 -1.05 -16.13 18.30
N LYS A 261 -0.70 -17.40 18.00
CA LYS A 261 -0.18 -18.34 18.99
C LYS A 261 1.07 -17.79 19.65
N LYS A 262 2.01 -17.29 18.86
CA LYS A 262 3.24 -16.66 19.36
C LYS A 262 2.99 -15.43 20.24
N SER A 263 2.01 -14.60 19.86
CA SER A 263 1.68 -13.37 20.60
C SER A 263 0.67 -13.55 21.74
N GLY A 264 0.08 -14.75 21.90
CA GLY A 264 -0.97 -15.01 22.88
C GLY A 264 -2.30 -14.30 22.58
N LYS A 265 -2.55 -13.90 21.33
CA LYS A 265 -3.73 -13.11 20.92
C LYS A 265 -4.81 -13.92 20.19
N GLU A 266 -4.66 -15.24 20.16
CA GLU A 266 -5.56 -16.13 19.43
C GLU A 266 -6.97 -16.13 20.06
N THR A 267 -7.99 -15.79 19.26
CA THR A 267 -9.39 -15.91 19.67
C THR A 267 -10.27 -16.43 18.52
N PRO A 268 -11.36 -17.17 18.79
CA PRO A 268 -12.29 -17.62 17.75
C PRO A 268 -12.86 -16.48 16.89
N LEU A 269 -13.09 -15.31 17.48
CA LEU A 269 -13.60 -14.12 16.79
C LEU A 269 -12.64 -13.66 15.70
N VAL A 270 -11.35 -13.58 16.02
CA VAL A 270 -10.32 -13.10 15.11
C VAL A 270 -10.16 -14.02 13.89
N TYR A 271 -10.30 -15.34 14.07
CA TYR A 271 -10.41 -16.28 12.94
C TYR A 271 -11.62 -16.04 12.05
N GLN A 272 -12.79 -15.87 12.67
CA GLN A 272 -14.03 -15.63 11.94
C GLN A 272 -13.94 -14.34 11.13
N GLN A 273 -13.33 -13.30 11.69
CA GLN A 273 -13.08 -12.04 10.99
C GLN A 273 -12.17 -12.25 9.78
N VAL A 274 -11.02 -12.94 9.90
CA VAL A 274 -10.14 -13.21 8.75
C VAL A 274 -10.88 -14.01 7.67
N ALA A 275 -11.52 -15.12 8.04
CA ALA A 275 -12.24 -15.97 7.09
C ALA A 275 -13.36 -15.19 6.37
N LYS A 276 -14.09 -14.35 7.10
CA LYS A 276 -15.13 -13.48 6.54
C LYS A 276 -14.54 -12.43 5.60
N CYS A 277 -13.44 -11.78 5.96
CA CYS A 277 -12.74 -10.81 5.11
C CYS A 277 -12.26 -11.45 3.80
N ILE A 278 -11.67 -12.66 3.86
CA ILE A 278 -11.29 -13.41 2.64
C ILE A 278 -12.51 -13.65 1.76
N LYS A 279 -13.60 -14.19 2.33
CA LYS A 279 -14.84 -14.48 1.60
C LYS A 279 -15.41 -13.22 0.92
N ILE A 280 -15.49 -12.12 1.66
CA ILE A 280 -15.97 -10.84 1.16
C ILE A 280 -15.05 -10.30 0.06
N GLY A 281 -13.74 -10.34 0.28
CA GLY A 281 -12.74 -9.86 -0.68
C GLY A 281 -12.83 -10.61 -2.01
N LEU A 282 -12.96 -11.94 -1.97
CA LEU A 282 -13.16 -12.77 -3.16
C LEU A 282 -14.48 -12.48 -3.87
N LEU A 283 -15.59 -12.34 -3.14
CA LEU A 283 -16.90 -12.02 -3.73
C LEU A 283 -16.90 -10.64 -4.41
N CYS A 284 -16.17 -9.68 -3.85
CA CYS A 284 -15.99 -8.36 -4.45
C CYS A 284 -15.18 -8.41 -5.76
N GLN A 285 -14.29 -9.40 -5.91
CA GLN A 285 -13.46 -9.60 -7.10
C GLN A 285 -14.13 -10.44 -8.21
N GLU A 286 -15.43 -10.77 -8.07
CA GLU A 286 -16.21 -11.45 -9.11
C GLU A 286 -16.08 -10.74 -10.47
N GLN A 287 -15.84 -11.52 -11.53
CA GLN A 287 -15.68 -10.96 -12.88
C GLN A 287 -16.96 -10.30 -13.39
N ASP A 288 -18.11 -10.88 -13.04
CA ASP A 288 -19.42 -10.30 -13.32
C ASP A 288 -19.78 -9.25 -12.25
N PRO A 289 -19.90 -7.96 -12.60
CA PRO A 289 -20.22 -6.90 -11.64
C PRO A 289 -21.57 -7.09 -10.95
N SER A 290 -22.50 -7.82 -11.55
CA SER A 290 -23.83 -8.08 -10.96
C SER A 290 -23.74 -8.97 -9.72
N LYS A 291 -22.74 -9.86 -9.65
CA LYS A 291 -22.52 -10.80 -8.53
C LYS A 291 -21.81 -10.18 -7.34
N ARG A 292 -21.08 -9.08 -7.53
CA ARG A 292 -20.42 -8.35 -6.44
C ARG A 292 -21.47 -7.80 -5.46
N PRO A 293 -21.22 -7.75 -4.15
CA PRO A 293 -22.17 -7.15 -3.21
C PRO A 293 -22.24 -5.63 -3.39
N PHE A 294 -23.23 -4.98 -2.80
CA PHE A 294 -23.13 -3.54 -2.55
C PHE A 294 -22.52 -3.28 -1.17
N ILE A 295 -21.96 -2.08 -0.99
CA ILE A 295 -21.28 -1.73 0.26
C ILE A 295 -22.21 -1.78 1.49
N TRP A 296 -23.50 -1.52 1.33
CA TRP A 296 -24.47 -1.61 2.43
C TRP A 296 -24.77 -3.04 2.87
N ASP A 297 -24.70 -4.00 1.96
CA ASP A 297 -24.84 -5.43 2.29
C ASP A 297 -23.59 -5.88 3.09
N MET A 298 -22.40 -5.42 2.68
CA MET A 298 -21.14 -5.73 3.36
C MET A 298 -21.02 -5.13 4.76
N ILE A 299 -21.43 -3.88 4.96
CA ILE A 299 -21.37 -3.26 6.29
C ILE A 299 -22.24 -4.02 7.29
N HIS A 300 -23.41 -4.50 6.84
CA HIS A 300 -24.27 -5.31 7.67
C HIS A 300 -23.54 -6.59 8.12
N ASP A 301 -22.95 -7.30 7.17
CA ASP A 301 -22.17 -8.52 7.42
C ASP A 301 -20.97 -8.32 8.36
N ILE A 302 -20.24 -7.21 8.21
CA ILE A 302 -19.11 -6.86 9.09
C ILE A 302 -19.62 -6.60 10.51
N ARG A 303 -20.71 -5.82 10.67
CA ARG A 303 -21.30 -5.51 11.98
C ARG A 303 -21.90 -6.73 12.68
N GLU A 304 -22.55 -7.63 11.94
CA GLU A 304 -23.06 -8.89 12.50
C GLU A 304 -21.93 -9.74 13.10
N THR A 305 -20.75 -9.71 12.48
CA THR A 305 -19.56 -10.41 12.97
C THR A 305 -19.03 -9.80 14.29
N GLU A 306 -19.28 -8.50 14.53
CA GLU A 306 -18.89 -7.76 15.75
C GLU A 306 -19.94 -7.89 16.90
N GLY A 307 -21.16 -8.36 16.60
CA GLY A 307 -22.19 -8.78 17.55
C GLY A 307 -23.42 -7.86 17.67
N ILE A 308 -24.63 -8.45 17.61
CA ILE A 308 -25.84 -8.14 18.40
C ILE A 308 -26.82 -9.32 18.16
N ASN A 309 -27.20 -10.02 19.23
CA ASN A 309 -27.93 -11.30 19.31
C ASN A 309 -27.08 -12.55 19.07
N GLY A 310 -26.92 -13.36 20.11
CA GLY A 310 -26.40 -14.72 20.08
C GLY A 310 -27.31 -15.71 19.33
N LYS A 311 -27.72 -15.34 18.11
CA LYS A 311 -28.34 -16.19 17.11
C LYS A 311 -27.61 -15.90 15.82
N THR A 312 -26.62 -16.72 15.52
CA THR A 312 -26.14 -16.91 14.15
C THR A 312 -27.35 -17.21 13.27
N SER A 313 -27.76 -16.23 12.46
CA SER A 313 -28.71 -16.43 11.38
C SER A 313 -28.00 -17.19 10.26
N ASN A 314 -28.30 -18.47 10.12
CA ASN A 314 -27.84 -19.34 9.03
C ASN A 314 -28.45 -18.96 7.66
N SER A 315 -28.83 -17.71 7.42
CA SER A 315 -29.57 -17.34 6.20
C SER A 315 -28.72 -17.33 4.93
N TYR A 316 -27.41 -17.61 5.00
CA TYR A 316 -26.53 -17.72 3.83
C TYR A 316 -25.61 -18.96 3.83
N GLU A 317 -25.90 -19.98 4.65
CA GLU A 317 -25.15 -21.25 4.62
C GLU A 317 -25.35 -22.04 3.31
N HIS A 318 -26.36 -21.72 2.50
CA HIS A 318 -26.71 -22.49 1.31
C HIS A 318 -26.04 -22.07 -0.01
N SER A 319 -25.03 -21.19 -0.01
CA SER A 319 -24.45 -20.73 -1.29
C SER A 319 -22.94 -20.66 -1.39
N PHE A 320 -22.17 -20.87 -0.32
CA PHE A 320 -20.72 -20.72 -0.39
C PHE A 320 -20.05 -21.71 0.55
N GLY A 321 -19.15 -22.53 -0.02
CA GLY A 321 -18.53 -23.69 0.62
C GLY A 321 -18.08 -23.43 2.06
N GLN A 322 -18.33 -24.43 2.91
CA GLN A 322 -17.93 -24.45 4.31
C GLN A 322 -16.41 -24.30 4.42
N ILE A 323 -15.94 -23.15 4.88
CA ILE A 323 -14.59 -23.05 5.45
C ILE A 323 -14.69 -23.71 6.82
N ILE A 324 -14.21 -24.94 6.94
CA ILE A 324 -14.23 -25.70 8.20
C ILE A 324 -13.39 -24.92 9.22
N PRO A 325 -13.97 -24.49 10.36
CA PRO A 325 -13.20 -23.93 11.44
C PRO A 325 -12.43 -25.08 12.09
N TYR A 326 -11.11 -24.95 12.19
CA TYR A 326 -10.19 -25.91 12.83
C TYR A 326 -9.88 -27.19 12.04
N LEU A 327 -8.93 -27.07 11.11
CA LEU A 327 -7.97 -28.15 10.86
C LEU A 327 -6.70 -27.83 11.66
N GLU A 328 -6.25 -28.79 12.49
CA GLU A 328 -4.97 -28.82 13.22
C GLU A 328 -3.78 -29.00 12.25
N ASP A 329 -3.76 -28.24 11.17
CA ASP A 329 -2.76 -28.38 10.10
C ASP A 329 -1.69 -27.28 10.21
N ASP A 330 -1.01 -27.24 11.36
CA ASP A 330 0.12 -26.32 11.57
C ASP A 330 1.34 -26.80 10.78
N MET A 331 2.19 -25.88 10.32
CA MET A 331 3.44 -26.13 9.58
C MET A 331 4.66 -25.69 10.41
N LEU A 332 5.85 -25.63 9.82
CA LEU A 332 7.06 -25.17 10.51
C LEU A 332 6.89 -23.74 11.02
N GLY A 333 7.24 -23.54 12.29
CA GLY A 333 7.56 -22.22 12.83
C GLY A 333 8.93 -21.78 12.36
N ILE A 334 9.06 -20.50 11.98
CA ILE A 334 10.26 -19.96 11.31
C ILE A 334 10.64 -18.65 12.00
N GLU A 335 11.84 -18.59 12.60
CA GLU A 335 12.30 -17.42 13.32
C GLU A 335 13.81 -17.14 13.15
N PRO A 336 14.24 -15.91 12.87
CA PRO A 336 13.42 -14.72 12.59
C PRO A 336 12.91 -14.70 11.13
N LEU A 337 11.87 -13.91 10.86
CA LEU A 337 11.36 -13.67 9.49
C LEU A 337 12.14 -12.57 8.74
N GLU A 338 12.90 -11.76 9.49
CA GLU A 338 13.85 -10.77 8.98
C GLU A 338 15.26 -11.17 9.47
N LEU A 339 16.14 -11.44 8.53
CA LEU A 339 17.52 -11.87 8.76
C LEU A 339 18.42 -10.64 8.78
N HIS A 340 19.11 -10.42 9.90
CA HIS A 340 20.08 -9.34 10.04
C HIS A 340 21.49 -9.85 9.75
N PHE A 341 22.15 -9.18 8.82
CA PHE A 341 23.54 -9.43 8.49
C PHE A 341 24.40 -8.19 8.79
N PRO A 342 25.44 -8.30 9.64
CA PRO A 342 26.35 -7.19 9.90
C PRO A 342 27.24 -6.94 8.68
N PHE A 343 26.88 -5.98 7.83
CA PHE A 343 27.51 -5.84 6.52
C PHE A 343 28.95 -5.35 6.60
N GLU A 344 29.86 -6.16 6.04
CA GLU A 344 31.26 -5.79 5.83
C GLU A 344 31.70 -6.11 4.40
N LEU A 345 32.36 -5.14 3.77
CA LEU A 345 32.86 -5.29 2.41
C LEU A 345 33.89 -6.43 2.34
N ASN A 346 33.79 -7.26 1.30
CA ASN A 346 34.70 -8.37 1.02
C ASN A 346 34.82 -9.43 2.12
N LYS A 347 33.82 -9.55 2.99
CA LYS A 347 33.75 -10.60 4.01
C LYS A 347 32.48 -11.44 3.87
N GLN A 348 32.58 -12.70 4.26
CA GLN A 348 31.41 -13.55 4.47
C GLN A 348 30.75 -13.16 5.80
N MET A 349 29.44 -13.25 5.81
CA MET A 349 28.62 -12.88 6.97
C MET A 349 27.57 -13.95 7.16
N SER A 350 27.30 -14.29 8.41
CA SER A 350 26.35 -15.35 8.76
C SER A 350 25.32 -14.88 9.76
N CYS A 351 24.12 -15.41 9.63
CA CYS A 351 23.07 -15.35 10.62
C CYS A 351 22.46 -16.75 10.82
N ALA A 352 21.70 -16.92 11.89
CA ALA A 352 21.00 -18.16 12.19
C ALA A 352 19.50 -18.00 11.96
N LEU A 353 18.88 -19.04 11.39
CA LEU A 353 17.43 -19.20 11.28
C LEU A 353 17.03 -20.44 12.07
N GLN A 354 16.08 -20.31 12.99
CA GLN A 354 15.50 -21.42 13.72
C GLN A 354 14.21 -21.88 13.04
N LEU A 355 14.17 -23.16 12.69
CA LEU A 355 12.96 -23.86 12.28
C LEU A 355 12.45 -24.68 13.48
N THR A 356 11.14 -24.68 13.73
CA THR A 356 10.49 -25.46 14.79
C THR A 356 9.34 -26.26 14.21
N ASN A 357 9.32 -27.57 14.45
CA ASN A 357 8.20 -28.44 14.14
C ASN A 357 7.45 -28.79 15.44
N GLU A 358 6.37 -28.08 15.74
CA GLU A 358 5.50 -28.37 16.90
C GLU A 358 4.39 -29.38 16.56
N THR A 359 4.41 -29.95 15.36
CA THR A 359 3.39 -30.88 14.88
C THR A 359 3.73 -32.32 15.25
N ASN A 360 2.78 -33.22 15.00
CA ASN A 360 2.98 -34.67 15.12
C ASN A 360 3.42 -35.31 13.79
N SER A 361 3.66 -34.52 12.75
CA SER A 361 4.04 -34.99 11.41
C SER A 361 5.52 -34.70 11.12
N TYR A 362 6.12 -35.50 10.25
CA TYR A 362 7.41 -35.14 9.64
C TYR A 362 7.19 -34.05 8.60
N ILE A 363 8.07 -33.05 8.58
CA ILE A 363 7.99 -31.94 7.62
C ILE A 363 9.29 -31.84 6.86
N ALA A 364 9.23 -31.97 5.53
CA ALA A 364 10.37 -31.64 4.67
C ALA A 364 10.42 -30.13 4.47
N PHE A 365 11.62 -29.56 4.44
CA PHE A 365 11.84 -28.17 4.04
C PHE A 365 12.94 -28.04 3.00
N ASN A 366 12.90 -26.93 2.25
CA ASN A 366 13.94 -26.50 1.34
C ASN A 366 14.03 -24.97 1.35
N ILE A 367 15.23 -24.43 1.49
CA ILE A 367 15.48 -22.99 1.46
C ILE A 367 16.02 -22.62 0.08
N GLN A 368 15.27 -21.80 -0.63
CA GLN A 368 15.60 -21.33 -1.95
C GLN A 368 16.09 -19.88 -1.90
N ASN A 369 17.18 -19.62 -2.62
CA ASN A 369 17.66 -18.26 -2.87
C ASN A 369 16.97 -17.69 -4.12
N THR A 370 16.24 -16.60 -3.93
CA THR A 370 15.57 -15.84 -5.01
C THR A 370 16.30 -14.54 -5.32
N SER A 371 17.29 -14.17 -4.51
CA SER A 371 18.08 -12.96 -4.64
C SER A 371 19.18 -13.06 -5.71
N PRO A 372 19.58 -11.94 -6.34
CA PRO A 372 20.84 -11.86 -7.09
C PRO A 372 22.09 -12.02 -6.21
N LEU A 373 21.97 -11.83 -4.88
CA LEU A 373 23.05 -12.07 -3.93
C LEU A 373 23.21 -13.58 -3.69
N SER A 374 24.45 -14.01 -3.48
CA SER A 374 24.74 -15.42 -3.24
C SER A 374 24.69 -15.72 -1.74
N TYR A 375 23.78 -16.61 -1.36
CA TYR A 375 23.64 -17.17 -0.02
C TYR A 375 23.95 -18.66 -0.04
N CYS A 376 24.59 -19.15 1.01
CA CYS A 376 24.74 -20.58 1.30
C CYS A 376 23.99 -20.91 2.58
N THR A 377 23.22 -22.00 2.56
CA THR A 377 22.41 -22.45 3.70
C THR A 377 22.86 -23.84 4.15
N LYS A 378 22.94 -24.05 5.47
CA LYS A 378 23.36 -25.33 6.06
C LYS A 378 22.45 -25.73 7.22
N PRO A 379 21.68 -26.83 7.10
CA PRO A 379 21.34 -27.52 5.84
C PRO A 379 20.47 -26.66 4.91
N GLN A 380 20.57 -26.87 3.59
CA GLN A 380 19.68 -26.21 2.63
C GLN A 380 18.29 -26.85 2.60
N LYS A 381 18.24 -28.18 2.69
CA LYS A 381 17.02 -28.98 2.74
C LYS A 381 17.21 -30.10 3.76
N ASP A 382 16.14 -30.46 4.46
CA ASP A 382 16.15 -31.58 5.43
C ASP A 382 14.71 -32.03 5.76
N ILE A 383 14.59 -33.10 6.55
CA ILE A 383 13.34 -33.56 7.16
C ILE A 383 13.37 -33.28 8.66
N MET A 384 12.40 -32.50 9.13
CA MET A 384 12.22 -32.22 10.55
C MET A 384 11.30 -33.25 11.22
N PRO A 385 11.77 -33.96 12.26
CA PRO A 385 10.91 -34.82 13.07
C PRO A 385 9.81 -34.04 13.80
N PRO A 386 8.73 -34.71 14.23
CA PRO A 386 7.77 -34.15 15.18
C PRO A 386 8.43 -33.59 16.43
N GLN A 387 7.87 -32.51 17.00
CA GLN A 387 8.33 -31.90 18.26
C GLN A 387 9.84 -31.57 18.29
N SER A 388 10.37 -31.04 17.19
CA SER A 388 11.81 -30.79 17.03
C SER A 388 12.13 -29.36 16.65
N LYS A 389 13.41 -28.98 16.81
CA LYS A 389 13.96 -27.70 16.38
C LYS A 389 15.23 -27.93 15.57
N CYS A 390 15.42 -27.12 14.53
CA CYS A 390 16.63 -27.11 13.71
C CYS A 390 17.16 -25.68 13.60
N THR A 391 18.47 -25.51 13.68
CA THR A 391 19.11 -24.21 13.42
C THR A 391 19.82 -24.30 12.08
N ILE A 392 19.46 -23.40 11.18
CA ILE A 392 20.05 -23.25 9.86
C ILE A 392 21.04 -22.10 9.92
N GLU A 393 22.28 -22.36 9.53
CA GLU A 393 23.26 -21.30 9.30
C GLU A 393 23.11 -20.78 7.86
N ILE A 394 22.90 -19.47 7.73
CA ILE A 394 22.78 -18.79 6.44
C ILE A 394 23.99 -17.87 6.29
N THR A 395 24.82 -18.12 5.30
CA THR A 395 26.05 -17.37 5.02
C THR A 395 25.90 -16.60 3.71
N MET A 396 25.92 -15.27 3.78
CA MET A 396 26.07 -14.43 2.60
C MET A 396 27.52 -14.46 2.12
N GLN A 397 27.70 -14.65 0.82
CA GLN A 397 29.01 -14.62 0.18
C GLN A 397 29.55 -13.19 0.09
N LEU A 398 30.89 -13.08 0.03
CA LEU A 398 31.60 -11.81 -0.04
C LEU A 398 31.05 -10.89 -1.14
N GLN A 399 30.89 -9.60 -0.80
CA GLN A 399 30.40 -8.59 -1.73
C GLN A 399 31.47 -7.53 -1.97
N GLY A 400 31.79 -7.30 -3.25
CA GLY A 400 32.75 -6.28 -3.67
C GLY A 400 32.21 -4.85 -3.63
N LYS A 401 30.89 -4.70 -3.45
CA LYS A 401 30.19 -3.41 -3.29
C LYS A 401 29.09 -3.55 -2.26
N ALA A 402 28.76 -2.44 -1.59
CA ALA A 402 27.59 -2.40 -0.73
C ALA A 402 26.32 -2.70 -1.54
N PRO A 403 25.39 -3.54 -1.03
CA PRO A 403 24.07 -3.71 -1.60
C PRO A 403 23.38 -2.35 -1.75
N GLY A 404 22.71 -2.12 -2.88
CA GLY A 404 22.06 -0.82 -3.17
C GLY A 404 20.95 -0.41 -2.18
N TYR A 405 20.37 -1.37 -1.45
CA TYR A 405 19.38 -1.14 -0.39
C TYR A 405 19.76 -1.95 0.84
N MET A 406 19.64 -1.34 2.02
CA MET A 406 19.94 -1.97 3.31
C MET A 406 18.84 -2.92 3.80
N HIS A 407 17.62 -2.80 3.25
CA HIS A 407 16.53 -3.73 3.51
C HIS A 407 16.04 -4.28 2.18
N ARG A 408 15.89 -5.61 2.11
CA ARG A 408 15.48 -6.32 0.91
C ARG A 408 14.44 -7.36 1.27
N THR A 409 13.30 -7.28 0.59
CA THR A 409 12.16 -8.16 0.85
C THR A 409 12.20 -9.40 -0.03
N ASN A 410 11.76 -10.54 0.51
CA ASN A 410 11.59 -11.80 -0.24
C ASN A 410 12.87 -12.32 -0.93
N GLU A 411 14.04 -12.25 -0.27
CA GLU A 411 15.33 -12.70 -0.84
C GLU A 411 15.60 -14.20 -0.69
N LEU A 412 15.02 -14.80 0.35
CA LEU A 412 15.12 -16.22 0.66
C LEU A 412 13.70 -16.74 0.93
N THR A 413 13.41 -17.94 0.46
CA THR A 413 12.10 -18.56 0.65
C THR A 413 12.25 -19.93 1.26
N VAL A 414 11.55 -20.19 2.36
CA VAL A 414 11.46 -21.50 3.00
C VAL A 414 10.20 -22.20 2.51
N TRP A 415 10.40 -23.27 1.75
CA TRP A 415 9.31 -24.12 1.29
C TRP A 415 9.21 -25.30 2.23
N SER A 416 8.00 -25.67 2.65
CA SER A 416 7.78 -26.80 3.53
C SER A 416 6.54 -27.61 3.16
N THR A 417 6.57 -28.92 3.42
CA THR A 417 5.44 -29.81 3.15
C THR A 417 5.42 -30.99 4.12
N LYS A 418 4.21 -31.43 4.50
CA LYS A 418 4.02 -32.60 5.37
C LYS A 418 4.26 -33.88 4.61
N LEU A 419 4.93 -34.83 5.27
CA LEU A 419 5.19 -36.15 4.71
C LEU A 419 4.20 -37.17 5.29
N ASN A 420 3.61 -37.97 4.42
CA ASN A 420 2.70 -39.06 4.79
C ASN A 420 3.44 -40.40 4.99
N ASP A 421 4.61 -40.57 4.38
CA ASP A 421 5.40 -41.81 4.38
C ASP A 421 6.82 -41.60 4.95
N SER A 422 7.50 -42.71 5.28
CA SER A 422 8.88 -42.76 5.79
C SER A 422 9.91 -42.45 4.69
N LEU A 423 9.89 -41.23 4.16
CA LEU A 423 10.83 -40.76 3.12
C LEU A 423 12.19 -40.43 3.73
N ALA A 424 13.27 -40.72 3.00
CA ALA A 424 14.61 -40.28 3.36
C ALA A 424 14.88 -38.86 2.82
N VAL A 425 15.86 -38.15 3.38
CA VAL A 425 16.26 -36.80 2.93
C VAL A 425 16.66 -36.78 1.44
N GLU A 426 17.20 -37.90 0.96
CA GLU A 426 17.62 -38.10 -0.44
C GLU A 426 16.42 -38.08 -1.41
N ASP A 427 15.24 -38.47 -0.94
CA ASP A 427 14.00 -38.51 -1.72
C ASP A 427 13.35 -37.12 -1.85
N ILE A 428 13.81 -36.12 -1.09
CA ILE A 428 13.32 -34.74 -1.21
C ILE A 428 13.73 -34.18 -2.58
N THR A 429 12.74 -34.05 -3.46
CA THR A 429 12.88 -33.42 -4.76
C THR A 429 12.17 -32.06 -4.79
N THR A 430 12.65 -31.13 -5.62
CA THR A 430 12.01 -29.81 -5.79
C THR A 430 10.54 -29.93 -6.21
N ASN A 431 10.18 -30.99 -6.94
CA ASN A 431 8.81 -31.26 -7.37
C ASN A 431 7.83 -31.45 -6.20
N MET A 432 8.30 -31.91 -5.04
CA MET A 432 7.46 -32.07 -3.84
C MET A 432 6.94 -30.73 -3.31
N PHE A 433 7.65 -29.64 -3.62
CA PHE A 433 7.34 -28.30 -3.19
C PHE A 433 6.60 -27.51 -4.28
N ILE A 434 6.68 -27.91 -5.55
CA ILE A 434 6.05 -27.20 -6.68
C ILE A 434 4.65 -27.74 -7.02
N ASN A 435 4.36 -29.00 -6.68
CA ASN A 435 3.10 -29.64 -7.06
C ASN A 435 2.02 -29.54 -5.97
N GLU A 436 1.35 -28.39 -5.90
CA GLU A 436 0.24 -28.11 -4.96
C GLU A 436 -1.00 -29.01 -5.15
N ALA A 437 -1.10 -29.73 -6.28
CA ALA A 437 -2.25 -30.60 -6.55
C ALA A 437 -2.22 -31.91 -5.73
N VAL A 438 -1.06 -32.26 -5.15
CA VAL A 438 -0.85 -33.52 -4.42
C VAL A 438 -0.48 -33.29 -2.96
N ASN A 439 0.28 -32.22 -2.67
CA ASN A 439 0.80 -31.95 -1.33
C ASN A 439 0.38 -30.56 -0.83
N THR A 440 0.12 -30.45 0.47
CA THR A 440 0.00 -29.14 1.13
C THR A 440 1.39 -28.53 1.25
N VAL A 441 1.63 -27.42 0.57
CA VAL A 441 2.90 -26.68 0.59
C VAL A 441 2.72 -25.36 1.33
N ASP A 442 3.70 -25.00 2.16
CA ASP A 442 3.84 -23.66 2.74
C ASP A 442 5.09 -22.97 2.20
N GLU A 443 4.95 -21.71 1.79
CA GLU A 443 6.00 -20.89 1.21
C GLU A 443 6.21 -19.62 2.03
N VAL A 444 7.23 -19.58 2.88
CA VAL A 444 7.49 -18.41 3.73
C VAL A 444 8.69 -17.64 3.23
N ASN A 445 8.46 -16.38 2.85
CA ASN A 445 9.51 -15.46 2.45
C ASN A 445 10.23 -14.88 3.67
N LEU A 446 11.55 -14.73 3.56
CA LEU A 446 12.41 -14.09 4.54
C LEU A 446 12.93 -12.77 3.97
N ASP A 447 12.86 -11.73 4.80
CA ASP A 447 13.47 -10.44 4.49
C ASP A 447 14.92 -10.43 4.96
N VAL A 448 15.75 -9.63 4.30
CA VAL A 448 17.17 -9.47 4.62
C VAL A 448 17.45 -8.00 4.91
N ALA A 449 17.98 -7.74 6.09
CA ALA A 449 18.43 -6.44 6.54
C ALA A 449 19.95 -6.44 6.76
N PHE A 450 20.60 -5.36 6.36
CA PHE A 450 22.05 -5.15 6.50
C PHE A 450 22.33 -4.12 7.59
N ASP A 451 22.94 -4.55 8.68
CA ASP A 451 23.33 -3.65 9.75
C ASP A 451 24.63 -2.93 9.34
N ALA A 452 24.55 -1.61 9.16
CA ALA A 452 25.74 -0.81 8.94
C ALA A 452 26.54 -0.69 10.23
N ARG A 453 27.84 -1.02 10.21
CA ARG A 453 28.71 -0.57 11.30
C ARG A 453 28.86 0.95 11.23
N PRO A 454 28.72 1.69 12.34
CA PRO A 454 29.05 3.10 12.35
C PRO A 454 30.51 3.29 11.93
N GLN A 455 30.74 4.03 10.85
CA GLN A 455 32.07 4.49 10.45
C GLN A 455 32.52 5.59 11.42
N SER A 456 32.90 5.22 12.64
CA SER A 456 33.58 6.12 13.58
C SER A 456 34.92 5.53 14.01
N GLU A 457 35.76 5.13 13.05
CA GLU A 457 37.13 4.68 13.33
C GLU A 457 38.02 4.66 12.07
N LEU A 458 37.85 5.63 11.15
CA LEU A 458 38.75 5.83 9.99
C LEU A 458 38.80 7.31 9.59
N LEU A 459 39.11 8.19 10.55
CA LEU A 459 39.57 9.56 10.27
C LEU A 459 40.84 9.81 11.07
N ASP A 460 41.96 9.31 10.56
CA ASP A 460 43.28 9.82 10.91
C ASP A 460 44.22 9.62 9.71
N VAL A 461 43.99 10.43 8.68
CA VAL A 461 45.06 10.83 7.75
C VAL A 461 44.82 12.31 7.42
N HIS A 462 45.73 13.15 7.90
CA HIS A 462 45.78 14.59 7.62
C HIS A 462 45.72 14.89 6.11
N PRO A 463 45.01 15.96 5.68
CA PRO A 463 45.10 16.46 4.31
C PRO A 463 46.35 17.35 4.12
N PRO A 464 47.00 17.37 2.95
CA PRO A 464 47.87 18.47 2.59
C PRO A 464 47.01 19.65 2.11
N GLU A 465 47.29 20.82 2.68
CA GLU A 465 46.77 22.12 2.28
C GLU A 465 47.05 22.42 0.81
N LEU A 466 46.05 22.95 0.09
CA LEU A 466 46.22 23.84 -1.05
C LEU A 466 44.98 24.75 -1.20
N GLY A 467 45.25 26.05 -1.32
CA GLY A 467 44.30 27.16 -1.21
C GLY A 467 43.33 27.36 -2.40
N PRO A 468 42.63 28.50 -2.45
CA PRO A 468 41.27 28.59 -2.96
C PRO A 468 41.20 28.85 -4.47
N SER A 469 40.22 28.23 -5.15
CA SER A 469 39.73 28.71 -6.44
C SER A 469 38.21 28.54 -6.58
N LEU A 470 37.60 29.63 -7.02
CA LEU A 470 36.18 29.83 -7.34
C LEU A 470 35.66 28.92 -8.47
N GLU A 471 34.32 28.89 -8.53
CA GLU A 471 33.43 28.62 -9.68
C GLU A 471 32.97 27.18 -10.02
N SER A 472 31.70 26.93 -9.64
CA SER A 472 30.60 26.44 -10.47
C SER A 472 30.86 25.40 -11.58
N ARG A 473 30.22 24.22 -11.47
CA ARG A 473 29.10 23.75 -12.32
C ARG A 473 28.86 22.23 -12.23
N LYS A 474 27.57 21.89 -12.14
CA LYS A 474 26.81 20.79 -12.80
C LYS A 474 27.23 19.33 -12.60
N PHE A 475 26.29 18.49 -12.13
CA PHE A 475 25.85 17.19 -12.72
C PHE A 475 24.46 16.86 -12.11
N VAL A 476 23.48 16.17 -12.71
CA VAL A 476 23.12 15.73 -14.07
C VAL A 476 21.63 15.36 -14.03
N VAL A 477 20.90 15.75 -15.05
CA VAL A 477 19.50 15.39 -15.34
C VAL A 477 19.48 14.02 -16.04
N ILE A 478 18.59 13.11 -15.63
CA ILE A 478 18.18 11.98 -16.47
C ILE A 478 16.70 12.17 -16.80
N SER A 479 16.42 12.61 -18.03
CA SER A 479 15.12 12.51 -18.67
C SER A 479 15.27 11.61 -19.90
N SER A 480 14.38 10.63 -20.04
CA SER A 480 14.28 9.79 -21.24
C SER A 480 13.01 10.15 -21.99
N ALA A 481 13.15 10.90 -23.07
CA ALA A 481 12.12 11.13 -24.08
C ALA A 481 12.54 10.43 -25.37
N ALA A 482 11.75 9.44 -25.82
CA ALA A 482 11.87 8.85 -27.14
C ALA A 482 11.08 9.70 -28.15
N ARG A 483 11.79 10.25 -29.14
CA ARG A 483 11.23 10.80 -30.38
C ARG A 483 10.94 9.65 -31.34
N GLN A 484 9.76 9.66 -31.95
CA GLN A 484 9.52 8.97 -33.22
C GLN A 484 9.13 10.04 -34.26
N GLU A 485 9.98 10.18 -35.26
CA GLU A 485 9.70 10.92 -36.50
C GLU A 485 8.95 10.00 -37.47
N LEU A 486 7.90 10.52 -38.11
CA LEU A 486 7.25 9.94 -39.29
C LEU A 486 7.86 10.57 -40.55
N PRO A 487 8.12 9.80 -41.62
CA PRO A 487 8.39 10.38 -42.93
C PRO A 487 7.09 10.59 -43.75
N LEU A 488 7.15 11.66 -44.55
CA LEU A 488 6.21 12.25 -45.52
C LEU A 488 5.04 11.40 -46.06
#